data_AF-K1PJW0-F1
#
_entry.id   AF-K1PJW0-F1
#
_cell.length_a   1.000
_cell.length_b   1.000
_cell.length_c   1.000
_cell.angle_alpha   90.00
_cell.angle_beta   90.00
_cell.angle_gamma   90.00
#
_symmetry.space_group_name_H-M   'P 1'
#
loop_
_entity.id
_entity.type
_entity.pdbx_description
1 polymer ?
#
loop_
_entity_poly.entity_id
_entity_poly.type
_entity_poly.pdbx_seq_one_letter_code
_entity_poly.pdbx_strand_id
1 'polypeptide(L)'
;MSYEAGTLPEKKATAEDLIRLTKPITTATAKAVAAGNSGRQEDVIICANMGRKAIFDLLATCRGTASTAETTEVRQKTIAAGKNCAVVYKDLLEQVSTVVQKPSQEAKQTLAARAHQVAVSVQEIVHCSELIKDENDTCYVSDNKHIPHEFKIVVDEVKNYSRLDAEKEISVAAGSYTRIHWWGVMLIAVGAVVVMGVFIKVCSNDKKRGPVKNPGPYYITGDQNSLKMDTTTVLSPR
;
A
#
# COMPACT_ATOMS: atom_id res chain seq x y z
N MET A 1 -29.10 -55.42 26.52
CA MET A 1 -28.02 -54.53 27.00
C MET A 1 -27.97 -53.33 26.08
N SER A 2 -28.62 -52.25 26.48
CA SER A 2 -28.68 -51.00 25.72
C SER A 2 -27.35 -50.27 25.87
N TYR A 3 -26.79 -49.81 24.75
CA TYR A 3 -25.61 -48.97 24.73
C TYR A 3 -26.02 -47.55 25.15
N GLU A 4 -25.81 -47.20 26.40
CA GLU A 4 -25.81 -45.80 26.83
C GLU A 4 -24.57 -45.16 26.19
N ALA A 5 -24.79 -44.41 25.12
CA ALA A 5 -23.76 -43.58 24.52
C ALA A 5 -23.35 -42.54 25.58
N GLY A 6 -22.18 -42.74 26.17
CA GLY A 6 -21.60 -41.81 27.14
C GLY A 6 -21.59 -40.41 26.56
N THR A 7 -22.51 -39.59 27.06
CA THR A 7 -22.50 -38.14 26.87
C THR A 7 -21.22 -37.64 27.52
N LEU A 8 -20.17 -37.51 26.72
CA LEU A 8 -19.02 -36.70 27.06
C LEU A 8 -19.56 -35.36 27.59
N PRO A 9 -19.05 -34.84 28.72
CA PRO A 9 -19.49 -33.55 29.21
C PRO A 9 -19.17 -32.53 28.11
N GLU A 10 -20.22 -32.08 27.41
CA GLU A 10 -20.14 -31.00 26.45
C GLU A 10 -19.59 -29.82 27.22
N LYS A 11 -18.32 -29.51 26.97
CA LYS A 11 -17.61 -28.45 27.69
C LYS A 11 -18.34 -27.16 27.34
N LYS A 12 -19.26 -26.74 28.21
CA LYS A 12 -20.09 -25.54 27.99
C LYS A 12 -19.13 -24.40 27.72
N ALA A 13 -19.23 -23.82 26.53
CA ALA A 13 -18.40 -22.68 26.19
C ALA A 13 -18.81 -21.52 27.10
N THR A 14 -17.83 -20.88 27.72
CA THR A 14 -18.02 -19.80 28.70
C THR A 14 -17.85 -18.43 28.03
N ALA A 15 -18.39 -17.37 28.65
CA ALA A 15 -18.20 -16.00 28.17
C ALA A 15 -16.71 -15.63 28.07
N GLU A 16 -15.88 -16.15 28.98
CA GLU A 16 -14.43 -16.00 28.97
C GLU A 16 -13.79 -16.63 27.72
N ASP A 17 -14.41 -17.67 27.14
CA ASP A 17 -13.92 -18.30 25.91
C ASP A 17 -14.01 -17.35 24.72
N LEU A 18 -15.04 -16.49 24.66
CA LEU A 18 -15.16 -15.43 23.65
C LEU A 18 -14.04 -14.39 23.79
N ILE A 19 -13.72 -13.99 25.02
CA ILE A 19 -12.61 -13.07 25.30
C ILE A 19 -11.28 -13.70 24.89
N ARG A 20 -11.07 -14.99 25.16
CA ARG A 20 -9.82 -15.66 24.75
C ARG A 20 -9.65 -15.76 23.23
N LEU A 21 -10.73 -15.72 22.45
CA LEU A 21 -10.70 -15.79 20.99
C LEU A 21 -10.33 -14.47 20.32
N THR A 22 -10.34 -13.35 21.05
CA THR A 22 -9.88 -12.07 20.50
C THR A 22 -8.42 -12.16 20.06
N LYS A 23 -7.55 -12.74 20.90
CA LYS A 23 -6.10 -12.88 20.65
C LYS A 23 -5.74 -13.59 19.35
N PRO A 24 -6.24 -14.81 19.07
CA PRO A 24 -5.92 -15.50 17.82
C PRO A 24 -6.47 -14.75 16.60
N ILE A 25 -7.64 -14.09 16.70
CA ILE A 25 -8.18 -13.28 15.59
C ILE A 25 -7.28 -12.07 15.34
N THR A 26 -6.94 -11.32 16.37
CA THR A 26 -6.04 -10.15 16.32
C THR A 26 -4.69 -10.51 15.71
N THR A 27 -4.11 -11.65 16.11
CA THR A 27 -2.86 -12.17 15.53
C THR A 27 -3.01 -12.51 14.06
N ALA A 28 -4.12 -13.16 13.67
CA ALA A 28 -4.38 -13.53 12.29
C ALA A 28 -4.62 -12.29 11.41
N THR A 29 -5.30 -11.25 11.93
CA THR A 29 -5.50 -9.95 11.28
C THR A 29 -4.18 -9.24 11.04
N ALA A 30 -3.30 -9.16 12.05
CA ALA A 30 -1.98 -8.55 11.90
C ALA A 30 -1.16 -9.27 10.81
N LYS A 31 -1.19 -10.60 10.80
CA LYS A 31 -0.53 -11.41 9.76
C LYS A 31 -1.14 -11.21 8.37
N ALA A 32 -2.45 -11.02 8.26
CA ALA A 32 -3.10 -10.73 6.98
C ALA A 32 -2.62 -9.40 6.40
N VAL A 33 -2.49 -8.35 7.22
CA VAL A 33 -1.96 -7.05 6.79
C VAL A 33 -0.49 -7.18 6.37
N ALA A 34 0.34 -7.86 7.18
CA ALA A 34 1.74 -8.12 6.84
C ALA A 34 1.88 -8.92 5.53
N ALA A 35 1.06 -9.95 5.33
CA ALA A 35 1.05 -10.76 4.11
C ALA A 35 0.69 -9.92 2.88
N GLY A 36 -0.39 -9.13 2.94
CA GLY A 36 -0.81 -8.24 1.86
C GLY A 36 0.28 -7.26 1.47
N ASN A 37 1.01 -6.72 2.46
CA ASN A 37 2.07 -5.77 2.18
C ASN A 37 3.39 -6.40 1.73
N SER A 38 3.68 -7.65 2.12
CA SER A 38 4.86 -8.38 1.69
C SER A 38 4.76 -8.83 0.23
N GLY A 39 3.54 -9.08 -0.27
CA GLY A 39 3.30 -9.69 -1.57
C GLY A 39 3.77 -11.14 -1.69
N ARG A 40 4.28 -11.76 -0.61
CA ARG A 40 4.84 -13.12 -0.64
C ARG A 40 3.72 -14.15 -0.56
N GLN A 41 3.68 -15.06 -1.53
CA GLN A 41 2.66 -16.12 -1.58
C GLN A 41 2.68 -17.01 -0.33
N GLU A 42 3.86 -17.29 0.23
CA GLU A 42 4.01 -18.05 1.48
C GLU A 42 3.28 -17.37 2.66
N ASP A 43 3.45 -16.05 2.80
CA ASP A 43 2.80 -15.29 3.88
C ASP A 43 1.27 -15.30 3.72
N VAL A 44 0.78 -15.27 2.47
CA VAL A 44 -0.66 -15.35 2.15
C VAL A 44 -1.23 -16.73 2.53
N ILE A 45 -0.50 -17.81 2.27
CA ILE A 45 -0.91 -19.18 2.65
C ILE A 45 -0.99 -19.30 4.18
N ILE A 46 0.05 -18.82 4.88
CA ILE A 46 0.09 -18.83 6.35
C ILE A 46 -1.06 -18.02 6.94
N CYS A 47 -1.28 -16.79 6.45
CA CYS A 47 -2.34 -15.92 6.99
C CYS A 47 -3.73 -16.50 6.71
N ALA A 48 -3.97 -17.11 5.55
CA ALA A 48 -5.24 -17.74 5.21
C ALA A 48 -5.55 -18.94 6.10
N ASN A 49 -4.55 -19.79 6.38
CA ASN A 49 -4.72 -20.93 7.28
C ASN A 49 -4.98 -20.50 8.73
N MET A 50 -4.27 -19.48 9.21
CA MET A 50 -4.51 -18.92 10.54
C MET A 50 -5.89 -18.26 10.65
N GLY A 51 -6.29 -17.50 9.63
CA GLY A 51 -7.61 -16.88 9.56
C GLY A 51 -8.74 -17.90 9.56
N ARG A 52 -8.62 -18.96 8.75
CA ARG A 52 -9.61 -20.05 8.72
C ARG A 52 -9.80 -20.67 10.11
N LYS A 53 -8.70 -20.99 10.80
CA LYS A 53 -8.77 -21.58 12.14
C LYS A 53 -9.40 -20.61 13.15
N ALA A 54 -8.95 -19.35 13.18
CA ALA A 54 -9.45 -18.36 14.12
C ALA A 54 -10.95 -18.09 13.94
N ILE A 55 -11.43 -17.97 12.70
CA ILE A 55 -12.86 -17.74 12.41
C ILE A 55 -13.70 -18.98 12.67
N PHE A 56 -13.18 -20.18 12.40
CA PHE A 56 -13.87 -21.43 12.75
C PHE A 56 -14.07 -21.54 14.27
N ASP A 57 -13.00 -21.35 15.04
CA ASP A 57 -13.01 -21.40 16.50
C ASP A 57 -13.95 -20.31 17.08
N LEU A 58 -13.96 -19.12 16.47
CA LEU A 58 -14.89 -18.03 16.80
C LEU A 58 -16.35 -18.47 16.65
N LEU A 59 -16.74 -18.94 15.46
CA LEU A 59 -18.14 -19.28 15.18
C LEU A 59 -18.64 -20.43 16.04
N ALA A 60 -17.79 -21.43 16.29
CA ALA A 60 -18.10 -22.54 17.19
C ALA A 60 -18.35 -22.03 18.62
N THR A 61 -17.50 -21.12 19.10
CA THR A 61 -17.59 -20.58 20.46
C THR A 61 -18.76 -19.60 20.61
N CYS A 62 -19.02 -18.75 19.61
CA CYS A 62 -20.22 -17.91 19.59
C CYS A 62 -21.49 -18.75 19.71
N ARG A 63 -21.59 -19.88 18.99
CA ARG A 63 -22.74 -20.79 19.11
C ARG A 63 -22.80 -21.46 20.48
N GLY A 64 -21.67 -21.94 20.98
CA GLY A 64 -21.59 -22.62 22.28
C GLY A 64 -21.86 -21.68 23.47
N THR A 65 -21.49 -20.41 23.37
CA THR A 65 -21.71 -19.42 24.43
C THR A 65 -23.12 -18.84 24.32
N ALA A 66 -23.63 -18.64 23.10
CA ALA A 66 -25.01 -18.17 22.92
C ALA A 66 -26.05 -19.16 23.47
N SER A 67 -25.73 -20.47 23.54
CA SER A 67 -26.63 -21.45 24.17
C SER A 67 -26.69 -21.33 25.69
N THR A 68 -25.71 -20.67 26.33
CA THR A 68 -25.70 -20.38 27.77
C THR A 68 -26.33 -19.03 28.12
N ALA A 69 -26.69 -18.21 27.12
CA ALA A 69 -27.43 -16.97 27.32
C ALA A 69 -28.87 -17.27 27.77
N GLU A 70 -29.37 -16.47 28.72
CA GLU A 70 -30.71 -16.61 29.29
C GLU A 70 -31.77 -16.07 28.34
N THR A 71 -31.49 -14.94 27.68
CA THR A 71 -32.43 -14.30 26.75
C THR A 71 -32.19 -14.71 25.30
N THR A 72 -33.27 -14.73 24.52
CA THR A 72 -33.19 -15.04 23.08
C THR A 72 -32.52 -13.88 22.32
N GLU A 73 -32.67 -12.67 22.83
CA GLU A 73 -32.09 -11.43 22.32
C GLU A 73 -30.57 -11.47 22.38
N VAL A 74 -29.98 -11.79 23.54
CA VAL A 74 -28.52 -11.89 23.71
C VAL A 74 -27.95 -13.07 22.93
N ARG A 75 -28.68 -14.20 22.89
CA ARG A 75 -28.32 -15.35 22.04
C ARG A 75 -28.23 -14.96 20.57
N GLN A 76 -29.25 -14.30 20.04
CA GLN A 76 -29.29 -13.90 18.64
C GLN A 76 -28.23 -12.83 18.33
N LYS A 77 -28.04 -11.86 19.23
CA LYS A 77 -27.01 -10.82 19.12
C LYS A 77 -25.61 -11.42 19.04
N THR A 78 -25.31 -12.39 19.91
CA THR A 78 -24.00 -13.07 19.95
C THR A 78 -23.72 -13.84 18.65
N ILE A 79 -24.72 -14.56 18.13
CA ILE A 79 -24.59 -15.27 16.85
C ILE A 79 -24.43 -14.28 15.69
N ALA A 80 -25.17 -13.16 15.71
CA ALA A 80 -25.07 -12.13 14.69
C ALA A 80 -23.69 -11.46 14.69
N ALA A 81 -23.15 -11.11 15.85
CA ALA A 81 -21.82 -10.52 15.99
C ALA A 81 -20.72 -11.47 15.46
N GLY A 82 -20.78 -12.76 15.80
CA GLY A 82 -19.86 -13.77 15.26
C GLY A 82 -19.91 -13.90 13.73
N LYS A 83 -21.13 -13.89 13.16
CA LYS A 83 -21.32 -13.91 11.69
C LYS A 83 -20.79 -12.64 11.02
N ASN A 84 -21.06 -11.48 11.61
CA ASN A 84 -20.56 -10.20 11.12
C ASN A 84 -19.03 -10.20 11.09
N CYS A 85 -18.38 -10.66 12.17
CA CYS A 85 -16.93 -10.77 12.23
C CYS A 85 -16.37 -11.69 11.13
N ALA A 86 -17.04 -12.82 10.85
CA ALA A 86 -16.62 -13.71 9.77
C ALA A 86 -16.72 -13.07 8.39
N VAL A 87 -17.76 -12.27 8.13
CA VAL A 87 -17.92 -11.50 6.88
C VAL A 87 -16.84 -10.45 6.74
N VAL A 88 -16.62 -9.64 7.78
CA VAL A 88 -15.59 -8.59 7.77
C VAL A 88 -14.19 -9.19 7.61
N TYR A 89 -13.93 -10.34 8.23
CA TYR A 89 -12.65 -11.04 8.09
C TYR A 89 -12.46 -11.63 6.68
N LYS A 90 -13.53 -12.13 6.06
CA LYS A 90 -13.51 -12.55 4.65
C LYS A 90 -13.13 -11.39 3.75
N ASP A 91 -13.76 -10.23 3.93
CA ASP A 91 -13.47 -9.02 3.14
C ASP A 91 -12.00 -8.59 3.30
N LEU A 92 -11.43 -8.73 4.50
CA LEU A 92 -10.00 -8.52 4.73
C LEU A 92 -9.14 -9.46 3.87
N LEU A 93 -9.44 -10.75 3.82
CA LEU A 93 -8.68 -11.72 3.01
C LEU A 93 -8.84 -11.47 1.50
N GLU A 94 -10.02 -11.08 1.04
CA GLU A 94 -10.24 -10.67 -0.37
C GLU A 94 -9.41 -9.43 -0.72
N GLN A 95 -9.31 -8.49 0.22
CA GLN A 95 -8.45 -7.32 0.06
C GLN A 95 -6.96 -7.69 0.06
N VAL A 96 -6.51 -8.65 0.88
CA VAL A 96 -5.14 -9.19 0.81
C VAL A 96 -4.86 -9.74 -0.59
N SER A 97 -5.76 -10.56 -1.13
CA SER A 97 -5.61 -11.11 -2.48
C SER A 97 -5.54 -10.02 -3.54
N THR A 98 -6.37 -8.97 -3.41
CA THR A 98 -6.37 -7.82 -4.32
C THR A 98 -5.03 -7.07 -4.28
N VAL A 99 -4.49 -6.79 -3.09
CA VAL A 99 -3.19 -6.10 -2.94
C VAL A 99 -2.04 -6.95 -3.52
N VAL A 100 -2.08 -8.27 -3.34
CA VAL A 100 -1.05 -9.18 -3.87
C VAL A 100 -1.09 -9.25 -5.40
N GLN A 101 -2.28 -9.27 -6.00
CA GLN A 101 -2.44 -9.34 -7.46
C GLN A 101 -2.19 -7.99 -8.15
N LYS A 102 -2.63 -6.89 -7.53
CA LYS A 102 -2.56 -5.53 -8.06
C LYS A 102 -2.12 -4.57 -6.95
N PRO A 103 -0.82 -4.53 -6.63
CA PRO A 103 -0.32 -3.67 -5.57
C PRO A 103 -0.53 -2.21 -5.93
N SER A 104 -1.34 -1.51 -5.11
CA SER A 104 -1.55 -0.06 -5.20
C SER A 104 -1.65 0.55 -3.80
N GLN A 105 -1.32 1.83 -3.69
CA GLN A 105 -1.38 2.54 -2.40
C GLN A 105 -2.81 2.61 -1.85
N GLU A 106 -3.80 2.84 -2.71
CA GLU A 106 -5.21 2.82 -2.35
C GLU A 106 -5.66 1.44 -1.85
N ALA A 107 -5.20 0.36 -2.49
CA ALA A 107 -5.53 -1.00 -2.08
C ALA A 107 -4.92 -1.35 -0.70
N LYS A 108 -3.71 -0.86 -0.41
CA LYS A 108 -3.06 -1.01 0.91
C LYS A 108 -3.75 -0.18 2.00
N GLN A 109 -4.23 1.03 1.68
CA GLN A 109 -5.03 1.83 2.60
C GLN A 109 -6.37 1.15 2.91
N THR A 110 -7.01 0.59 1.88
CA THR A 110 -8.25 -0.19 2.04
C THR A 110 -8.01 -1.44 2.89
N LEU A 111 -6.87 -2.12 2.71
CA LEU A 111 -6.47 -3.26 3.55
C LEU A 111 -6.39 -2.89 5.03
N ALA A 112 -5.75 -1.76 5.36
CA ALA A 112 -5.69 -1.25 6.72
C ALA A 112 -7.09 -0.92 7.27
N ALA A 113 -7.96 -0.33 6.45
CA ALA A 113 -9.34 -0.04 6.84
C ALA A 113 -10.14 -1.32 7.13
N ARG A 114 -9.99 -2.37 6.31
CA ARG A 114 -10.63 -3.68 6.56
C ARG A 114 -10.12 -4.34 7.84
N ALA A 115 -8.82 -4.26 8.11
CA ALA A 115 -8.24 -4.75 9.36
C ALA A 115 -8.80 -4.04 10.59
N HIS A 116 -9.02 -2.72 10.50
CA HIS A 116 -9.69 -1.96 11.56
C HIS A 116 -11.16 -2.36 11.73
N GLN A 117 -11.89 -2.64 10.65
CA GLN A 117 -13.27 -3.13 10.76
C GLN A 117 -13.34 -4.48 11.50
N VAL A 118 -12.37 -5.37 11.30
CA VAL A 118 -12.27 -6.61 12.09
C VAL A 118 -12.13 -6.29 13.57
N ALA A 119 -11.29 -5.32 13.93
CA ALA A 119 -11.10 -4.91 15.33
C ALA A 119 -12.39 -4.43 16.00
N VAL A 120 -13.18 -3.63 15.28
CA VAL A 120 -14.49 -3.16 15.76
C VAL A 120 -15.45 -4.33 15.95
N SER A 121 -15.50 -5.27 15.00
CA SER A 121 -16.37 -6.44 15.12
C SER A 121 -15.96 -7.37 16.28
N VAL A 122 -14.66 -7.51 16.56
CA VAL A 122 -14.19 -8.28 17.72
C VAL A 122 -14.58 -7.61 19.04
N GLN A 123 -14.57 -6.28 19.12
CA GLN A 123 -15.06 -5.56 20.30
C GLN A 123 -16.56 -5.81 20.54
N GLU A 124 -17.36 -5.89 19.46
CA GLU A 124 -18.77 -6.24 19.56
C GLU A 124 -18.98 -7.65 20.15
N ILE A 125 -18.11 -8.60 19.81
CA ILE A 125 -18.13 -9.96 20.38
C ILE A 125 -17.78 -9.94 21.87
N VAL A 126 -16.78 -9.15 22.28
CA VAL A 126 -16.43 -8.98 23.70
C VAL A 126 -17.61 -8.37 24.46
N HIS A 127 -18.26 -7.35 23.90
CA HIS A 127 -19.45 -6.78 24.51
C HIS A 127 -20.59 -7.81 24.65
N CYS A 128 -20.78 -8.69 23.65
CA CYS A 128 -21.74 -9.80 23.78
C CYS A 128 -21.37 -10.77 24.91
N SER A 129 -20.07 -11.01 25.13
CA SER A 129 -19.61 -11.86 26.25
C SER A 129 -19.92 -11.25 27.61
N GLU A 130 -19.82 -9.93 27.75
CA GLU A 130 -20.18 -9.20 28.97
C GLU A 130 -21.69 -9.30 29.22
N LEU A 131 -22.52 -9.11 28.18
CA LEU A 131 -23.97 -9.26 28.31
C LEU A 131 -24.38 -10.66 28.77
N ILE A 132 -23.74 -11.71 28.25
CA ILE A 132 -24.01 -13.09 28.70
C ILE A 132 -23.58 -13.28 30.16
N LYS A 133 -22.48 -12.64 30.59
CA LYS A 133 -22.02 -12.71 31.97
C LYS A 133 -22.97 -11.97 32.92
N ASP A 134 -23.43 -10.79 32.54
CA ASP A 134 -24.35 -9.96 33.34
C ASP A 134 -25.73 -10.64 33.52
N GLU A 135 -26.19 -11.42 32.53
CA GLU A 135 -27.39 -12.27 32.68
C GLU A 135 -27.20 -13.34 33.76
N ASN A 136 -26.01 -13.95 33.85
CA ASN A 136 -25.74 -15.05 34.76
C ASN A 136 -25.29 -14.59 36.17
N ASP A 137 -24.68 -13.41 36.30
CA ASP A 137 -24.21 -12.82 37.55
C ASP A 137 -25.08 -11.62 37.95
N THR A 138 -26.20 -11.86 38.65
CA THR A 138 -26.91 -10.78 39.37
C THR A 138 -26.07 -10.28 40.56
N CYS A 139 -25.03 -9.49 40.30
CA CYS A 139 -24.47 -8.42 41.18
C CYS A 139 -23.09 -7.85 40.78
N TYR A 140 -22.43 -8.29 39.70
CA TYR A 140 -21.09 -7.78 39.37
C TYR A 140 -21.12 -6.66 38.31
N VAL A 141 -21.07 -5.41 38.77
CA VAL A 141 -20.67 -4.28 37.92
C VAL A 141 -19.18 -4.47 37.58
N SER A 142 -18.90 -5.05 36.42
CA SER A 142 -17.54 -5.01 35.87
C SER A 142 -17.39 -3.70 35.10
N ASP A 143 -16.74 -2.72 35.74
CA ASP A 143 -16.26 -1.50 35.08
C ASP A 143 -15.34 -1.87 33.91
N ASN A 144 -15.85 -1.91 32.69
CA ASN A 144 -15.05 -2.22 31.50
C ASN A 144 -15.10 -1.09 30.47
N LYS A 145 -14.15 -0.16 30.62
CA LYS A 145 -13.74 0.79 29.58
C LYS A 145 -12.40 0.39 28.94
N HIS A 146 -11.98 -0.87 29.13
CA HIS A 146 -10.66 -1.31 28.71
C HIS A 146 -10.73 -2.02 27.35
N ILE A 147 -10.49 -1.25 26.29
CA ILE A 147 -9.97 -1.83 25.04
C ILE A 147 -8.66 -2.52 25.44
N PRO A 148 -8.55 -3.86 25.33
CA PRO A 148 -7.32 -4.52 25.73
C PRO A 148 -6.18 -3.93 24.91
N HIS A 149 -5.11 -3.49 25.59
CA HIS A 149 -3.97 -2.81 24.97
C HIS A 149 -3.40 -3.54 23.73
N GLU A 150 -3.58 -4.86 23.64
CA GLU A 150 -3.25 -5.68 22.47
C GLU A 150 -3.90 -5.20 21.17
N PHE A 151 -5.14 -4.67 21.23
CA PHE A 151 -5.86 -4.17 20.06
C PHE A 151 -5.33 -2.81 19.60
N LYS A 152 -4.92 -1.96 20.54
CA LYS A 152 -4.28 -0.68 20.22
C LYS A 152 -2.93 -0.90 19.55
N ILE A 153 -2.16 -1.90 19.99
CA ILE A 153 -0.90 -2.31 19.37
C ILE A 153 -1.12 -2.76 17.92
N VAL A 154 -2.12 -3.58 17.62
CA VAL A 154 -2.39 -4.00 16.24
C VAL A 154 -2.87 -2.83 15.38
N VAL A 155 -3.74 -1.95 15.90
CA VAL A 155 -4.14 -0.75 15.17
C VAL A 155 -2.95 0.18 14.91
N ASP A 156 -2.08 0.36 15.89
CA ASP A 156 -0.88 1.21 15.79
C ASP A 156 0.19 0.57 14.87
N GLU A 157 0.35 -0.75 14.89
CA GLU A 157 1.28 -1.48 14.01
C GLU A 157 0.81 -1.54 12.56
N VAL A 158 -0.51 -1.66 12.33
CA VAL A 158 -1.13 -1.47 11.01
C VAL A 158 -0.91 -0.04 10.51
N LYS A 159 -1.09 0.97 11.37
CA LYS A 159 -0.79 2.39 11.05
C LYS A 159 0.69 2.60 10.74
N ASN A 160 1.57 1.96 11.50
CA ASN A 160 3.02 2.09 11.34
C ASN A 160 3.49 1.41 10.05
N TYR A 161 2.88 0.28 9.67
CA TYR A 161 3.17 -0.37 8.39
C TYR A 161 2.85 0.55 7.21
N SER A 162 1.67 1.18 7.19
CA SER A 162 1.30 2.14 6.14
C SER A 162 2.25 3.34 6.07
N ARG A 163 2.80 3.77 7.21
CA ARG A 163 3.77 4.88 7.30
C ARG A 163 5.16 4.49 6.78
N LEU A 164 5.66 3.30 7.13
CA LEU A 164 6.96 2.80 6.70
C LEU A 164 7.02 2.52 5.19
N ASP A 165 5.90 2.14 4.58
CA ASP A 165 5.81 1.97 3.12
C ASP A 165 5.82 3.33 2.39
N ALA A 166 5.15 4.34 2.94
CA ALA A 166 5.21 5.71 2.44
C ALA A 166 6.64 6.30 2.51
N GLU A 167 7.39 6.00 3.58
CA GLU A 167 8.79 6.41 3.72
C GLU A 167 9.71 5.68 2.71
N LYS A 168 9.44 4.41 2.40
CA LYS A 168 10.18 3.67 1.37
C LYS A 168 9.88 4.20 -0.04
N GLU A 169 8.63 4.51 -0.36
CA GLU A 169 8.26 5.16 -1.63
C GLU A 169 8.93 6.53 -1.77
N ILE A 170 8.97 7.35 -0.72
CA ILE A 170 9.71 8.62 -0.70
C ILE A 170 11.21 8.39 -0.87
N SER A 171 11.78 7.36 -0.25
CA SER A 171 13.20 7.01 -0.40
C SER A 171 13.53 6.53 -1.82
N VAL A 172 12.65 5.75 -2.46
CA VAL A 172 12.79 5.28 -3.84
C VAL A 172 12.59 6.44 -4.83
N ALA A 173 11.62 7.31 -4.59
CA ALA A 173 11.40 8.53 -5.38
C ALA A 173 12.57 9.51 -5.22
N ALA A 174 13.06 9.72 -4.00
CA ALA A 174 14.25 10.56 -3.73
C ALA A 174 15.53 9.95 -4.32
N GLY A 175 15.68 8.63 -4.29
CA GLY A 175 16.77 7.90 -4.94
C GLY A 175 16.73 8.01 -6.47
N SER A 176 15.53 8.04 -7.05
CA SER A 176 15.32 8.27 -8.48
C SER A 176 15.59 9.73 -8.85
N TYR A 177 15.11 10.69 -8.05
CA TYR A 177 15.34 12.11 -8.25
C TYR A 177 16.82 12.49 -8.12
N THR A 178 17.53 11.93 -7.15
CA THR A 178 18.99 12.11 -7.01
C THR A 178 19.75 11.46 -8.17
N ARG A 179 19.39 10.25 -8.62
CA ARG A 179 19.97 9.69 -9.86
C ARG A 179 19.71 10.57 -11.07
N ILE A 180 18.48 11.03 -11.30
CA ILE A 180 18.14 11.89 -12.45
C ILE A 180 18.91 13.22 -12.38
N HIS A 181 19.01 13.84 -11.21
CA HIS A 181 19.77 15.07 -11.02
C HIS A 181 21.27 14.87 -11.28
N TRP A 182 21.88 13.80 -10.76
CA TRP A 182 23.29 13.49 -11.01
C TRP A 182 23.58 13.11 -12.46
N TRP A 183 22.68 12.39 -13.14
CA TRP A 183 22.77 12.14 -14.58
C TRP A 183 22.65 13.43 -15.39
N GLY A 184 21.76 14.34 -14.99
CA GLY A 184 21.65 15.68 -15.58
C GLY A 184 22.94 16.51 -15.42
N VAL A 185 23.51 16.54 -14.23
CA VAL A 185 24.80 17.22 -13.95
C VAL A 185 25.95 16.57 -14.73
N MET A 186 26.00 15.24 -14.83
CA MET A 186 26.99 14.51 -15.63
C MET A 186 26.87 14.83 -17.13
N LEU A 187 25.65 14.85 -17.68
CA LEU A 187 25.42 15.19 -19.08
C LEU A 187 25.82 16.63 -19.42
N ILE A 188 25.55 17.57 -18.51
CA ILE A 188 25.98 18.97 -18.66
C ILE A 188 27.52 19.06 -18.64
N ALA A 189 28.19 18.35 -17.75
CA ALA A 189 29.65 18.33 -17.68
C ALA A 189 30.28 17.71 -18.94
N VAL A 190 29.75 16.58 -19.43
CA VAL A 190 30.21 15.96 -20.69
C VAL A 190 29.97 16.88 -21.88
N GLY A 191 28.80 17.53 -21.94
CA GLY A 191 28.48 18.52 -22.96
C GLY A 191 29.46 19.70 -22.96
N ALA A 192 29.79 20.24 -21.78
CA ALA A 192 30.74 21.33 -21.64
C ALA A 192 32.15 20.96 -22.13
N VAL A 193 32.62 19.74 -21.85
CA VAL A 193 33.93 19.24 -22.32
C VAL A 193 33.96 19.08 -23.84
N VAL A 194 32.89 18.58 -24.45
CA VAL A 194 32.79 18.44 -25.92
C VAL A 194 32.77 19.82 -26.59
N VAL A 195 31.97 20.76 -26.06
CA VAL A 195 31.90 22.14 -26.59
C VAL A 195 33.25 22.86 -26.44
N MET A 196 33.91 22.74 -25.29
CA MET A 196 35.26 23.27 -25.08
C MET A 196 36.28 22.63 -26.04
N GLY A 197 36.21 21.31 -26.27
CA GLY A 197 37.10 20.63 -27.21
C GLY A 197 36.94 21.11 -28.65
N VAL A 198 35.70 21.33 -29.11
CA VAL A 198 35.41 21.90 -30.43
C VAL A 198 35.90 23.35 -30.52
N PHE A 199 35.71 24.15 -29.46
CA PHE A 199 36.17 25.54 -29.43
C PHE A 199 37.70 25.64 -29.46
N ILE A 200 38.41 24.80 -28.70
CA ILE A 200 39.88 24.72 -28.74
C ILE A 200 40.37 24.32 -30.13
N LYS A 201 39.70 23.40 -30.81
CA LYS A 201 40.03 22.99 -32.19
C LYS A 201 39.83 24.13 -33.19
N VAL A 202 38.77 24.92 -33.05
CA VAL A 202 38.47 26.11 -33.88
C VAL A 202 39.50 27.21 -33.63
N CYS A 203 39.74 27.59 -32.37
CA CYS A 203 40.74 28.60 -32.03
C CYS A 203 42.17 28.18 -32.40
N SER A 204 42.47 26.87 -32.35
CA SER A 204 43.77 26.36 -32.78
C SER A 204 43.95 26.33 -34.31
N ASN A 205 42.86 26.43 -35.09
CA ASN A 205 42.91 26.51 -36.55
C ASN A 205 43.10 27.97 -37.04
N ASP A 206 42.72 28.98 -36.26
CA ASP A 206 42.96 30.39 -36.61
C ASP A 206 44.45 30.79 -36.55
N LYS A 207 45.25 30.14 -35.69
CA LYS A 207 46.71 30.38 -35.64
C LYS A 207 47.49 29.91 -36.87
N LYS A 208 46.86 29.23 -37.83
CA LYS A 208 47.49 28.78 -39.09
C LYS A 208 47.19 29.66 -40.30
N ARG A 209 46.36 30.71 -40.17
CA ARG A 209 46.19 31.70 -41.25
C ARG A 209 47.38 32.68 -41.19
N GLY A 210 48.35 32.47 -42.07
CA GLY A 210 49.44 33.43 -42.30
C GLY A 210 48.90 34.80 -42.75
N PRO A 211 49.74 35.86 -42.70
CA PRO A 211 49.30 37.22 -43.01
C PRO A 211 48.74 37.31 -44.43
N VAL A 212 47.58 37.95 -44.56
CA VAL A 212 46.96 38.30 -45.84
C VAL A 212 47.93 39.22 -46.60
N LYS A 213 48.42 38.78 -47.76
CA LYS A 213 49.22 39.62 -48.65
C LYS A 213 48.28 40.62 -49.33
N ASN A 214 48.49 41.91 -49.07
CA ASN A 214 47.87 43.00 -49.81
C ASN A 214 48.29 42.91 -51.29
N PRO A 215 47.37 42.85 -52.27
CA PRO A 215 47.72 43.13 -53.64
C PRO A 215 47.97 44.64 -53.80
N GLY A 216 49.15 45.00 -54.27
CA GLY A 216 49.50 46.36 -54.65
C GLY A 216 48.67 46.88 -55.84
N PRO A 217 48.74 48.19 -56.13
CA PRO A 217 47.87 48.87 -57.10
C PRO A 217 48.26 48.53 -58.55
N TYR A 218 47.44 48.95 -59.54
CA TYR A 218 47.62 48.95 -61.02
C TYR A 218 46.51 48.14 -61.75
N TYR A 219 45.76 48.58 -62.77
CA TYR A 219 45.58 49.83 -63.52
C TYR A 219 44.11 49.93 -63.97
N ILE A 220 43.63 51.15 -64.21
CA ILE A 220 42.41 51.41 -64.99
C ILE A 220 42.73 51.23 -66.47
N THR A 221 42.06 50.30 -67.13
CA THR A 221 41.84 50.33 -68.58
C THR A 221 40.42 49.85 -68.82
N GLY A 222 39.60 50.77 -69.31
CA GLY A 222 38.20 50.50 -69.64
C GLY A 222 38.09 49.60 -70.87
N ASP A 223 36.98 48.88 -70.92
CA ASP A 223 36.32 48.63 -72.19
C ASP A 223 34.82 48.84 -72.00
N GLN A 224 34.28 49.79 -72.74
CA GLN A 224 32.85 49.97 -72.91
C GLN A 224 32.42 49.00 -74.00
N ASN A 225 31.52 48.06 -73.70
CA ASN A 225 30.28 47.91 -74.46
C ASN A 225 29.47 46.66 -74.07
N SER A 226 28.17 46.83 -74.30
CA SER A 226 27.16 45.81 -74.59
C SER A 226 26.29 45.31 -73.42
N LEU A 227 25.10 45.93 -73.34
CA LEU A 227 23.81 45.28 -73.67
C LEU A 227 23.47 44.04 -72.81
N LYS A 228 22.40 43.98 -72.02
CA LYS A 228 21.04 44.50 -72.21
C LYS A 228 20.28 44.46 -70.88
N MET A 229 19.40 45.44 -70.70
CA MET A 229 18.21 45.36 -69.87
C MET A 229 17.24 44.30 -70.39
N ASP A 230 16.56 43.61 -69.47
CA ASP A 230 15.12 43.29 -69.52
C ASP A 230 14.73 42.97 -68.06
N THR A 231 13.95 43.78 -67.32
CA THR A 231 12.52 44.15 -67.47
C THR A 231 11.59 42.99 -67.09
N THR A 232 11.02 43.10 -65.88
CA THR A 232 9.63 42.69 -65.49
C THR A 232 9.41 41.16 -65.41
N THR A 233 8.81 40.59 -64.36
CA THR A 233 7.40 40.79 -64.01
C THR A 233 7.08 40.19 -62.63
N VAL A 234 6.30 40.98 -61.90
CA VAL A 234 5.56 40.69 -60.68
C VAL A 234 4.54 39.58 -60.91
N LEU A 235 4.37 38.63 -59.97
CA LEU A 235 3.02 38.18 -59.58
C LEU A 235 3.03 37.42 -58.25
N SER A 236 2.21 37.93 -57.35
CA SER A 236 1.92 37.46 -55.99
C SER A 236 0.69 36.51 -56.03
N PRO A 237 0.03 36.15 -54.92
CA PRO A 237 -0.15 34.76 -54.52
C PRO A 237 -1.61 34.28 -54.59
N ARG A 238 -1.82 32.97 -54.45
CA ARG A 238 -2.98 32.40 -53.74
C ARG A 238 -2.70 30.97 -53.34
#